data_AF-A0A522N6Z0-F1
#
_entry.id   AF-A0A522N6Z0-F1
#
_cell.length_a   1.000
_cell.length_b   1.000
_cell.length_c   1.000
_cell.angle_alpha   90.00
_cell.angle_beta   90.00
_cell.angle_gamma   90.00
#
_symmetry.space_group_name_H-M   'P 1'
#
loop_
_entity.id
_entity.type
_entity.pdbx_description
1 polymer ?
#
loop_
_entity_poly.entity_id
_entity_poly.type
_entity_poly.pdbx_seq_one_letter_code
_entity_poly.pdbx_strand_id
1 'polypeptide(L)'
;MFDATTLAESLVDAPSPAAKLTLSRRLSRFGLPALRLARARGVRVVALARGERYTARSPRLRDLAPHLDTWPAPPAGLFVVEERTAYLRSRSPLAVAHEFGHALDCALGDGGYRSSEDRDLRTIYFTATSFITPYAATAPDEFFAEIVRAYVEANDHRSPWPAATRHRLRDVDVRAFDYVERLFARDFIQALTIGAPRAYSTP
;
A
#
# COMPACT_ATOMS: atom_id res chain seq x y z
N MET A 1 -9.33 -21.30 -11.00
CA MET A 1 -9.05 -20.68 -9.69
C MET A 1 -7.85 -19.77 -9.89
N PHE A 2 -7.95 -18.45 -9.69
CA PHE A 2 -6.80 -17.56 -9.85
C PHE A 2 -5.84 -17.73 -8.66
N ASP A 3 -4.56 -17.98 -8.93
CA ASP A 3 -3.51 -17.92 -7.92
C ASP A 3 -3.13 -16.46 -7.58
N ALA A 4 -2.38 -16.27 -6.50
CA ALA A 4 -2.03 -14.93 -6.01
C ALA A 4 -1.17 -14.15 -7.02
N THR A 5 -0.31 -14.84 -7.77
CA THR A 5 0.58 -14.21 -8.75
C THR A 5 -0.20 -13.68 -9.94
N THR A 6 -1.08 -14.47 -10.53
CA THR A 6 -1.92 -14.06 -11.67
C THR A 6 -2.82 -12.90 -11.28
N LEU A 7 -3.37 -12.94 -10.06
CA LEU A 7 -4.17 -11.83 -9.56
C LEU A 7 -3.34 -10.57 -9.36
N ALA A 8 -2.14 -10.67 -8.78
CA ALA A 8 -1.22 -9.56 -8.64
C ALA A 8 -0.77 -8.98 -10.00
N GLU A 9 -0.54 -9.83 -11.01
CA GLU A 9 -0.26 -9.39 -12.38
C GLU A 9 -1.37 -8.55 -13.01
N SER A 10 -2.63 -8.82 -12.66
CA SER A 10 -3.77 -8.02 -13.15
C SER A 10 -3.81 -6.60 -12.60
N LEU A 11 -3.13 -6.33 -11.47
CA LEU A 11 -3.03 -5.00 -10.87
C LEU A 11 -1.89 -4.15 -11.45
N VAL A 12 -0.94 -4.79 -12.15
CA VAL A 12 0.35 -4.17 -12.50
C VAL A 12 0.40 -3.70 -13.96
N ASP A 13 0.72 -2.42 -14.13
CA ASP A 13 1.18 -1.81 -15.37
C ASP A 13 2.68 -1.50 -15.25
N ALA A 14 3.51 -2.02 -16.16
CA ALA A 14 4.96 -1.93 -16.06
C ALA A 14 5.61 -1.88 -17.44
N PRO A 15 6.79 -1.24 -17.58
CA PRO A 15 7.43 -0.99 -18.88
C PRO A 15 8.06 -2.25 -19.50
N SER A 16 8.10 -3.37 -18.79
CA SER A 16 8.59 -4.65 -19.33
C SER A 16 7.96 -5.85 -18.62
N PRO A 17 7.91 -7.03 -19.27
CA PRO A 17 7.46 -8.27 -18.64
C PRO A 17 8.25 -8.62 -17.36
N ALA A 18 9.57 -8.41 -17.35
CA ALA A 18 10.41 -8.68 -16.19
C ALA A 18 10.06 -7.77 -14.99
N ALA A 19 9.81 -6.47 -15.26
CA ALA A 19 9.36 -5.55 -14.23
C ALA A 19 7.97 -5.94 -13.68
N LYS A 20 7.05 -6.33 -14.56
CA LYS A 20 5.71 -6.80 -14.19
C LYS A 20 5.81 -8.02 -13.26
N LEU A 21 6.53 -9.06 -13.68
CA LEU A 21 6.73 -10.28 -12.90
C LEU A 21 7.36 -9.98 -11.53
N THR A 22 8.35 -9.10 -11.49
CA THR A 22 9.03 -8.72 -10.22
C THR A 22 8.07 -8.05 -9.24
N LEU A 23 7.22 -7.14 -9.72
CA LEU A 23 6.20 -6.51 -8.89
C LEU A 23 5.16 -7.51 -8.42
N SER A 24 4.63 -8.32 -9.33
CA SER A 24 3.59 -9.29 -9.02
C SER A 24 4.02 -10.33 -7.98
N ARG A 25 5.28 -10.80 -8.03
CA ARG A 25 5.86 -11.69 -7.01
C ARG A 25 5.99 -11.04 -5.62
N ARG A 26 6.07 -9.72 -5.54
CA ARG A 26 6.12 -9.01 -4.25
C ARG A 26 4.72 -8.79 -3.71
N LEU A 27 3.80 -8.38 -4.58
CA LEU A 27 2.39 -8.23 -4.24
C LEU A 27 1.74 -9.56 -3.84
N SER A 28 2.21 -10.71 -4.38
CA SER A 28 1.69 -12.02 -4.00
C SER A 28 1.87 -12.36 -2.51
N ARG A 29 2.80 -11.68 -1.80
CA ARG A 29 3.00 -11.83 -0.34
C ARG A 29 1.81 -11.37 0.49
N PHE A 30 0.95 -10.51 -0.06
CA PHE A 30 -0.25 -10.02 0.63
C PHE A 30 -1.39 -11.05 0.65
N GLY A 31 -1.26 -12.13 -0.13
CA GLY A 31 -2.26 -13.20 -0.20
C GLY A 31 -3.49 -12.84 -1.02
N LEU A 32 -4.30 -13.87 -1.32
CA LEU A 32 -5.45 -13.76 -2.20
C LEU A 32 -6.53 -12.76 -1.72
N PRO A 33 -6.93 -12.72 -0.43
CA PRO A 33 -7.99 -11.81 -0.01
C PRO A 33 -7.66 -10.33 -0.22
N ALA A 34 -6.46 -9.90 0.17
CA ALA A 34 -6.00 -8.52 0.00
C ALA A 34 -5.93 -8.12 -1.49
N LEU A 35 -5.36 -9.00 -2.33
CA LEU A 35 -5.28 -8.77 -3.78
C LEU A 35 -6.66 -8.72 -4.44
N ARG A 36 -7.60 -9.56 -3.99
CA ARG A 36 -8.99 -9.54 -4.50
C ARG A 36 -9.68 -8.24 -4.13
N LEU A 37 -9.51 -7.78 -2.88
CA LEU A 37 -10.06 -6.51 -2.44
C LEU A 37 -9.49 -5.36 -3.27
N ALA A 38 -8.16 -5.27 -3.39
CA ALA A 38 -7.50 -4.25 -4.20
C ALA A 38 -8.07 -4.24 -5.64
N ARG A 39 -8.20 -5.40 -6.28
CA ARG A 39 -8.79 -5.49 -7.63
C ARG A 39 -10.24 -5.05 -7.66
N ALA A 40 -11.06 -5.53 -6.72
CA ALA A 40 -12.47 -5.19 -6.64
C ALA A 40 -12.72 -3.69 -6.42
N ARG A 41 -11.76 -2.99 -5.80
CA ARG A 41 -11.80 -1.54 -5.59
C ARG A 41 -11.10 -0.73 -6.68
N GLY A 42 -10.60 -1.38 -7.73
CA GLY A 42 -9.98 -0.72 -8.87
C GLY A 42 -8.55 -0.22 -8.63
N VAL A 43 -7.85 -0.79 -7.64
CA VAL A 43 -6.45 -0.45 -7.38
C VAL A 43 -5.57 -0.81 -8.56
N ARG A 44 -4.61 0.06 -8.88
CA ARG A 44 -3.55 -0.19 -9.86
C ARG A 44 -2.17 0.06 -9.27
N VAL A 45 -1.17 -0.63 -9.79
CA VAL A 45 0.24 -0.44 -9.47
C VAL A 45 0.99 -0.17 -10.78
N VAL A 46 1.53 1.04 -10.93
CA VAL A 46 2.22 1.50 -12.13
C VAL A 46 3.71 1.62 -11.83
N ALA A 47 4.54 0.79 -12.42
CA ALA A 47 5.99 1.00 -12.41
C ALA A 47 6.38 2.04 -13.46
N LEU A 48 7.04 3.09 -13.04
CA LEU A 48 7.61 4.10 -13.92
C LEU A 48 8.83 3.55 -14.68
N ALA A 49 8.98 3.95 -15.93
CA ALA A 49 10.21 3.76 -16.69
C ALA A 49 11.33 4.65 -16.15
N ARG A 50 12.58 4.35 -16.52
CA ARG A 50 13.73 5.16 -16.10
C ARG A 50 13.58 6.58 -16.66
N GLY A 51 13.63 7.58 -15.79
CA GLY A 51 13.49 8.99 -16.16
C GLY A 51 12.04 9.44 -16.39
N GLU A 52 11.08 8.54 -16.30
CA GLU A 52 9.67 8.91 -16.38
C GLU A 52 9.25 9.72 -15.15
N ARG A 53 8.35 10.69 -15.38
CA ARG A 53 7.86 11.63 -14.38
C ARG A 53 6.53 11.18 -13.80
N TYR A 54 6.32 11.41 -12.50
CA TYR A 54 5.04 11.19 -11.84
C TYR A 54 3.94 12.03 -12.49
N THR A 55 4.20 13.32 -12.69
CA THR A 55 3.27 14.29 -13.28
C THR A 55 2.92 14.00 -14.76
N ALA A 56 3.75 13.23 -15.45
CA ALA A 56 3.44 12.75 -16.80
C ALA A 56 2.41 11.60 -16.78
N ARG A 57 2.38 10.80 -15.72
CA ARG A 57 1.57 9.58 -15.60
C ARG A 57 0.32 9.72 -14.74
N SER A 58 0.28 10.73 -13.87
CA SER A 58 -0.85 11.05 -13.02
C SER A 58 -1.32 12.48 -13.32
N PRO A 59 -2.49 12.66 -13.97
CA PRO A 59 -3.13 13.96 -14.08
C PRO A 59 -3.31 14.63 -12.71
N ARG A 60 -3.66 13.88 -11.66
CA ARG A 60 -3.84 14.46 -10.32
C ARG A 60 -2.55 14.97 -9.71
N LEU A 61 -1.43 14.25 -9.84
CA LEU A 61 -0.14 14.77 -9.36
C LEU A 61 0.33 15.97 -10.17
N ARG A 62 -0.01 16.05 -11.47
CA ARG A 62 0.28 17.23 -12.28
C ARG A 62 -0.40 18.48 -11.74
N ASP A 63 -1.64 18.33 -11.28
CA ASP A 63 -2.45 19.44 -10.76
C ASP A 63 -2.05 19.81 -9.32
N LEU A 64 -1.93 18.81 -8.44
CA LEU A 64 -1.71 19.00 -6.99
C LEU A 64 -0.25 19.24 -6.61
N ALA A 65 0.69 18.66 -7.36
CA ALA A 65 2.11 18.69 -7.04
C ALA A 65 2.98 18.82 -8.31
N PRO A 66 2.83 19.91 -9.10
CA PRO A 66 3.52 20.08 -10.38
C PRO A 66 5.05 20.06 -10.27
N HIS A 67 5.61 20.35 -9.09
CA HIS A 67 7.05 20.37 -8.81
C HIS A 67 7.59 19.07 -8.18
N LEU A 68 6.75 18.05 -8.00
CA LEU A 68 7.12 16.78 -7.38
C LEU A 68 8.35 16.13 -8.04
N ASP A 69 8.39 16.14 -9.37
CA ASP A 69 9.48 15.54 -10.13
C ASP A 69 10.80 16.34 -10.07
N THR A 70 10.75 17.58 -9.60
CA THR A 70 11.93 18.45 -9.45
C THR A 70 12.43 18.55 -8.01
N TRP A 71 11.85 17.78 -7.08
CA TRP A 71 12.35 17.70 -5.72
C TRP A 71 13.77 17.13 -5.70
N PRO A 72 14.66 17.57 -4.78
CA PRO A 72 16.03 17.05 -4.69
C PRO A 72 16.08 15.53 -4.48
N ALA A 73 15.08 14.99 -3.78
CA ALA A 73 14.88 13.56 -3.55
C ALA A 73 13.40 13.22 -3.79
N PRO A 74 12.99 12.95 -5.05
CA PRO A 74 11.63 12.53 -5.32
C PRO A 74 11.36 11.18 -4.66
N PRO A 75 10.12 10.92 -4.23
CA PRO A 75 9.79 9.71 -3.49
C PRO A 75 10.01 8.45 -4.34
N ALA A 76 10.27 7.34 -3.66
CA ALA A 76 10.48 6.04 -4.30
C ALA A 76 9.17 5.45 -4.87
N GLY A 77 8.05 5.83 -4.26
CA GLY A 77 6.69 5.47 -4.62
C GLY A 77 5.72 6.53 -4.12
N LEU A 78 4.51 6.58 -4.69
CA LEU A 78 3.40 7.39 -4.22
C LEU A 78 2.08 6.70 -4.53
N PHE A 79 1.16 6.69 -3.58
CA PHE A 79 -0.23 6.32 -3.82
C PHE A 79 -1.10 7.56 -4.02
N VAL A 80 -1.84 7.58 -5.14
CA VAL A 80 -2.79 8.65 -5.47
C VAL A 80 -4.20 8.12 -5.20
N VAL A 81 -4.82 8.57 -4.11
CA VAL A 81 -6.13 8.09 -3.63
C VAL A 81 -7.22 8.21 -4.70
N GLU A 82 -7.35 9.38 -5.32
CA GLU A 82 -8.38 9.64 -6.34
C GLU A 82 -8.24 8.75 -7.58
N GLU A 83 -7.01 8.37 -7.92
CA GLU A 83 -6.71 7.49 -9.05
C GLU A 83 -6.64 6.01 -8.65
N ARG A 84 -6.73 5.73 -7.34
CA ARG A 84 -6.46 4.42 -6.71
C ARG A 84 -5.21 3.75 -7.26
N THR A 85 -4.16 4.55 -7.50
CA THR A 85 -2.97 4.10 -8.22
C THR A 85 -1.70 4.35 -7.43
N ALA A 86 -0.92 3.28 -7.20
CA ALA A 86 0.44 3.37 -6.70
C ALA A 86 1.42 3.54 -7.87
N TYR A 87 2.07 4.70 -7.95
CA TYR A 87 3.14 4.97 -8.91
C TYR A 87 4.49 4.68 -8.28
N LEU A 88 5.28 3.81 -8.91
CA LEU A 88 6.53 3.30 -8.35
C LEU A 88 7.73 3.65 -9.23
N ARG A 89 8.64 4.47 -8.69
CA ARG A 89 9.96 4.71 -9.30
C ARG A 89 10.95 3.62 -8.87
N SER A 90 10.88 3.23 -7.60
CA SER A 90 11.63 2.11 -7.05
C SER A 90 10.81 0.83 -7.13
N ARG A 91 11.49 -0.24 -7.53
CA ARG A 91 10.99 -1.61 -7.40
C ARG A 91 11.79 -2.29 -6.28
N SER A 92 11.92 -1.70 -5.10
CA SER A 92 12.40 -2.45 -3.92
C SER A 92 11.21 -3.11 -3.23
N PRO A 93 11.41 -4.23 -2.49
CA PRO A 93 10.33 -4.83 -1.71
C PRO A 93 9.69 -3.83 -0.74
N LEU A 94 10.52 -2.99 -0.10
CA LEU A 94 10.06 -1.95 0.82
C LEU A 94 9.09 -0.98 0.14
N ALA A 95 9.52 -0.33 -0.96
CA ALA A 95 8.69 0.68 -1.64
C ALA A 95 7.39 0.06 -2.17
N VAL A 96 7.47 -1.13 -2.79
CA VAL A 96 6.29 -1.81 -3.33
C VAL A 96 5.28 -2.13 -2.23
N ALA A 97 5.73 -2.68 -1.11
CA ALA A 97 4.83 -3.08 -0.04
C ALA A 97 4.28 -1.88 0.75
N HIS A 98 5.08 -0.82 0.91
CA HIS A 98 4.65 0.42 1.53
C HIS A 98 3.50 1.07 0.73
N GLU A 99 3.70 1.35 -0.56
CA GLU A 99 2.64 1.97 -1.38
C GLU A 99 1.42 1.06 -1.57
N PHE A 100 1.62 -0.25 -1.60
CA PHE A 100 0.50 -1.18 -1.64
C PHE A 100 -0.25 -1.24 -0.30
N GLY A 101 0.43 -0.94 0.82
CA GLY A 101 -0.19 -0.69 2.12
C GLY A 101 -1.19 0.47 2.03
N HIS A 102 -0.79 1.63 1.50
CA HIS A 102 -1.69 2.76 1.23
C HIS A 102 -2.86 2.38 0.32
N ALA A 103 -2.59 1.57 -0.71
CA ALA A 103 -3.65 1.09 -1.59
C ALA A 103 -4.68 0.19 -0.88
N LEU A 104 -4.23 -0.65 0.05
CA LEU A 104 -5.12 -1.49 0.87
C LEU A 104 -5.88 -0.66 1.91
N ASP A 105 -5.24 0.35 2.49
CA ASP A 105 -5.88 1.30 3.39
C ASP A 105 -7.07 2.00 2.69
N CYS A 106 -6.81 2.51 1.48
CA CYS A 106 -7.83 3.14 0.64
C CYS A 106 -8.92 2.16 0.20
N ALA A 107 -8.55 0.92 -0.16
CA ALA A 107 -9.50 -0.10 -0.57
C ALA A 107 -10.45 -0.51 0.58
N LEU A 108 -9.98 -0.45 1.83
CA LEU A 108 -10.79 -0.72 3.01
C LEU A 108 -11.66 0.48 3.42
N GLY A 109 -11.23 1.72 3.15
CA GLY A 109 -11.93 2.97 3.50
C GLY A 109 -12.91 3.50 2.45
N ASP A 110 -13.33 2.67 1.48
CA ASP A 110 -14.36 2.99 0.47
C ASP A 110 -14.16 4.30 -0.32
N GLY A 111 -12.92 4.74 -0.53
CA GLY A 111 -12.59 5.98 -1.26
C GLY A 111 -11.78 6.99 -0.46
N GLY A 112 -11.77 6.86 0.88
CA GLY A 112 -10.78 7.48 1.76
C GLY A 112 -9.84 6.42 2.37
N TYR A 113 -8.91 6.83 3.23
CA TYR A 113 -8.11 5.89 4.01
C TYR A 113 -8.89 5.40 5.22
N ARG A 114 -8.91 4.08 5.44
CA ARG A 114 -9.45 3.48 6.67
C ARG A 114 -8.72 4.00 7.91
N SER A 115 -7.42 4.27 7.85
CA SER A 115 -6.64 4.90 8.93
C SER A 115 -7.17 6.27 9.38
N SER A 116 -7.93 6.96 8.53
CA SER A 116 -8.59 8.22 8.89
C SER A 116 -9.87 8.02 9.71
N GLU A 117 -10.54 6.88 9.59
CA GLU A 117 -11.90 6.66 10.11
C GLU A 117 -11.99 5.55 11.16
N ASP A 118 -11.17 4.50 11.05
CA ASP A 118 -11.18 3.34 11.95
C ASP A 118 -10.72 3.75 13.36
N ARG A 119 -11.66 3.75 14.30
CA ARG A 119 -11.43 4.17 15.68
C ARG A 119 -10.38 3.33 16.38
N ASP A 120 -10.32 2.02 16.13
CA ASP A 120 -9.35 1.13 16.77
C ASP A 120 -7.94 1.48 16.29
N LEU A 121 -7.77 1.58 14.97
CA LEU A 121 -6.49 1.91 14.35
C LEU A 121 -5.99 3.29 14.80
N ARG A 122 -6.87 4.29 14.84
CA ARG A 122 -6.56 5.62 15.35
C ARG A 122 -6.16 5.58 16.82
N THR A 123 -6.88 4.81 17.64
CA THR A 123 -6.55 4.67 19.06
C THR A 123 -5.17 4.05 19.24
N ILE A 124 -4.84 3.01 18.47
CA ILE A 124 -3.50 2.40 18.47
C ILE A 124 -2.44 3.46 18.13
N TYR A 125 -2.61 4.18 17.03
CA TYR A 125 -1.67 5.21 16.58
C TYR A 125 -1.47 6.35 17.61
N PHE A 126 -2.55 7.00 18.05
CA PHE A 126 -2.45 8.18 18.93
C PHE A 126 -2.02 7.85 20.37
N THR A 127 -2.06 6.58 20.76
CA THR A 127 -1.58 6.12 22.08
C THR A 127 -0.28 5.32 21.99
N ALA A 128 0.32 5.20 20.80
CA ALA A 128 1.58 4.49 20.61
C ALA A 128 2.71 5.23 21.32
N THR A 129 3.49 4.50 22.12
CA THR A 129 4.71 5.01 22.75
C THR A 129 5.96 4.65 21.95
N SER A 130 5.83 3.79 20.95
CA SER A 130 6.89 3.39 20.02
C SER A 130 6.30 2.97 18.67
N PHE A 131 7.13 3.01 17.63
CA PHE A 131 6.72 2.72 16.26
C PHE A 131 7.68 1.73 15.60
N ILE A 132 7.15 0.92 14.66
CA ILE A 132 7.94 -0.11 13.97
C ILE A 132 9.09 0.49 13.15
N THR A 133 8.88 1.70 12.61
CA THR A 133 9.87 2.56 11.98
C THR A 133 9.62 4.02 12.38
N PRO A 134 10.63 4.91 12.28
CA PRO A 134 10.40 6.34 12.49
C PRO A 134 9.38 6.93 11.51
N TYR A 135 9.29 6.38 10.29
CA TYR A 135 8.34 6.84 9.28
C TYR A 135 6.89 6.55 9.66
N ALA A 136 6.63 5.42 10.32
CA ALA A 136 5.30 5.08 10.80
C ALA A 136 4.72 6.10 11.81
N ALA A 137 5.55 6.99 12.38
CA ALA A 137 5.11 8.02 13.33
C ALA A 137 4.64 9.33 12.66
N THR A 138 4.77 9.46 11.33
CA THR A 138 4.49 10.73 10.65
C THR A 138 3.00 10.98 10.45
N ALA A 139 2.21 9.93 10.19
CA ALA A 139 0.77 10.02 10.01
C ALA A 139 0.07 8.66 10.19
N PRO A 140 -1.26 8.61 10.45
CA PRO A 140 -2.00 7.35 10.60
C PRO A 140 -1.98 6.42 9.37
N ASP A 141 -1.97 6.96 8.16
CA ASP A 141 -1.86 6.21 6.91
C ASP A 141 -0.45 5.63 6.75
N GLU A 142 0.58 6.40 7.11
CA GLU A 142 1.96 5.93 7.11
C GLU A 142 2.18 4.83 8.16
N PHE A 143 1.53 4.96 9.32
CA PHE A 143 1.47 3.91 10.32
C PHE A 143 0.87 2.63 9.75
N PHE A 144 -0.31 2.72 9.10
CA PHE A 144 -0.97 1.56 8.49
C PHE A 144 -0.08 0.89 7.43
N ALA A 145 0.49 1.67 6.52
CA ALA A 145 1.37 1.17 5.47
C ALA A 145 2.58 0.42 6.06
N GLU A 146 3.19 0.95 7.11
CA GLU A 146 4.36 0.36 7.75
C GLU A 146 4.05 -0.90 8.57
N ILE A 147 2.94 -0.95 9.31
CA ILE A 147 2.56 -2.18 10.06
C ILE A 147 2.17 -3.31 9.10
N VAL A 148 1.50 -3.00 7.99
CA VAL A 148 1.20 -3.98 6.94
C VAL A 148 2.48 -4.46 6.26
N ARG A 149 3.40 -3.54 5.91
CA ARG A 149 4.71 -3.87 5.33
C ARG A 149 5.52 -4.78 6.25
N ALA A 150 5.51 -4.51 7.56
CA ALA A 150 6.16 -5.34 8.56
C ALA A 150 5.57 -6.75 8.61
N TYR A 151 4.25 -6.87 8.55
CA TYR A 151 3.55 -8.15 8.63
C TYR A 151 3.82 -9.10 7.45
N VAL A 152 4.09 -8.54 6.25
CA VAL A 152 4.53 -9.28 5.06
C VAL A 152 6.06 -9.33 4.89
N GLU A 153 6.79 -8.81 5.89
CA GLU A 153 8.26 -8.79 6.00
C GLU A 153 8.97 -8.27 4.73
N ALA A 154 8.38 -7.23 4.12
CA ALA A 154 8.91 -6.61 2.92
C ALA A 154 9.96 -5.55 3.29
N ASN A 155 11.20 -6.01 3.38
CA ASN A 155 12.36 -5.20 3.73
C ASN A 155 13.30 -4.98 2.53
N ASP A 156 14.13 -3.94 2.61
CA ASP A 156 15.22 -3.68 1.67
C ASP A 156 16.54 -3.62 2.45
N HIS A 157 17.52 -4.41 2.04
CA HIS A 157 18.86 -4.47 2.64
C HIS A 157 19.62 -3.14 2.55
N ARG A 158 19.20 -2.24 1.65
CA ARG A 158 19.76 -0.90 1.51
C ARG A 158 19.10 0.12 2.43
N SER A 159 18.01 -0.25 3.09
CA SER A 159 17.38 0.62 4.08
C SER A 159 18.31 0.77 5.28
N PRO A 160 18.57 2.01 5.76
CA PRO A 160 19.37 2.22 6.96
C PRO A 160 18.61 1.86 8.24
N TRP A 161 17.30 1.64 8.16
CA TRP A 161 16.49 1.27 9.30
C TRP A 161 16.53 -0.23 9.57
N PRO A 162 16.43 -0.66 10.84
CA PRO A 162 16.35 -2.08 11.13
C PRO A 162 15.09 -2.66 10.49
N ALA A 163 15.17 -3.93 10.09
CA ALA A 163 14.10 -4.61 9.40
C ALA A 163 12.77 -4.49 10.16
N ALA A 164 11.70 -4.21 9.42
CA ALA A 164 10.34 -4.30 9.91
C ALA A 164 9.87 -5.73 9.66
N THR A 165 9.89 -6.54 10.72
CA THR A 165 9.47 -7.94 10.69
C THR A 165 8.19 -8.12 11.46
N ARG A 166 7.52 -9.26 11.26
CA ARG A 166 6.32 -9.60 12.00
C ARG A 166 6.60 -9.74 13.50
N HIS A 167 7.72 -10.36 13.83
CA HIS A 167 8.20 -10.49 15.20
C HIS A 167 8.39 -9.12 15.86
N ARG A 168 9.13 -8.21 15.21
CA ARG A 168 9.39 -6.89 15.76
C ARG A 168 8.12 -6.06 15.91
N LEU A 169 7.17 -6.16 14.97
CA LEU A 169 5.87 -5.50 15.11
C LEU A 169 5.17 -5.93 16.40
N ARG A 170 5.17 -7.24 16.69
CA ARG A 170 4.60 -7.78 17.92
C ARG A 170 5.30 -7.28 19.18
N ASP A 171 6.63 -7.19 19.15
CA ASP A 171 7.41 -6.71 20.30
C ASP A 171 7.21 -5.20 20.56
N VAL A 172 7.06 -4.41 19.49
CA VAL A 172 6.94 -2.95 19.55
C VAL A 172 5.52 -2.52 19.94
N ASP A 173 4.50 -3.06 19.27
CA ASP A 173 3.09 -2.80 19.60
C ASP A 173 2.23 -4.02 19.25
N VAL A 174 1.94 -4.83 20.28
CA VAL A 174 1.09 -6.03 20.15
C VAL A 174 -0.31 -5.71 19.62
N ARG A 175 -0.85 -4.52 19.91
CA ARG A 175 -2.20 -4.14 19.43
C ARG A 175 -2.17 -3.88 17.93
N ALA A 176 -1.11 -3.26 17.44
CA ALA A 176 -0.88 -3.08 16.01
C ALA A 176 -0.67 -4.42 15.30
N PHE A 177 0.08 -5.34 15.92
CA PHE A 177 0.23 -6.71 15.42
C PHE A 177 -1.13 -7.42 15.32
N ASP A 178 -1.91 -7.44 16.39
CA ASP A 178 -3.22 -8.09 16.45
C ASP A 178 -4.20 -7.48 15.43
N TYR A 179 -4.14 -6.15 15.23
CA TYR A 179 -4.93 -5.46 14.22
C TYR A 179 -4.62 -5.99 12.81
N VAL A 180 -3.34 -6.08 12.44
CA VAL A 180 -2.95 -6.59 11.11
C VAL A 180 -3.19 -8.08 10.99
N GLU A 181 -2.99 -8.88 12.03
CA GLU A 181 -3.35 -10.30 12.03
C GLU A 181 -4.83 -10.51 11.70
N ARG A 182 -5.71 -9.72 12.32
CA ARG A 182 -7.15 -9.71 12.04
C ARG A 182 -7.47 -9.27 10.61
N LEU A 183 -6.76 -8.29 10.04
CA LEU A 183 -6.93 -7.90 8.64
C LEU A 183 -6.73 -9.10 7.70
N PHE A 184 -5.61 -9.80 7.87
CA PHE A 184 -5.21 -10.92 7.02
C PHE A 184 -6.05 -12.18 7.27
N ALA A 185 -6.50 -12.40 8.50
CA ALA A 185 -7.33 -13.55 8.84
C ALA A 185 -8.79 -13.38 8.37
N ARG A 186 -9.32 -12.14 8.37
CA ARG A 186 -10.77 -11.93 8.26
C ARG A 186 -11.19 -10.66 7.53
N ASP A 187 -10.68 -9.49 7.89
CA ASP A 187 -11.33 -8.24 7.49
C ASP A 187 -11.26 -8.00 5.96
N PHE A 188 -10.19 -8.44 5.27
CA PHE A 188 -10.15 -8.39 3.80
C PHE A 188 -11.24 -9.25 3.15
N ILE A 189 -11.59 -10.38 3.76
CA ILE A 189 -12.64 -11.28 3.27
C ILE A 189 -14.01 -10.63 3.51
N GLN A 190 -14.23 -10.07 4.70
CA GLN A 190 -15.49 -9.40 5.03
C GLN A 190 -15.76 -8.18 4.15
N ALA A 191 -14.73 -7.36 3.87
CA ALA A 191 -14.84 -6.19 3.01
C ALA A 191 -15.23 -6.54 1.56
N LEU A 192 -14.93 -7.76 1.11
CA LEU A 192 -15.38 -8.27 -0.20
C LEU A 192 -16.87 -8.68 -0.18
N THR A 193 -17.40 -9.10 0.96
CA THR A 193 -18.78 -9.59 1.10
C THR A 193 -19.79 -8.46 1.34
N ILE A 194 -19.40 -7.40 2.07
CA ILE A 194 -20.31 -6.34 2.51
C ILE A 194 -20.67 -5.34 1.38
N GLY A 195 -20.00 -5.42 0.23
CA GLY A 195 -20.43 -4.75 -1.01
C GLY A 195 -19.31 -3.95 -1.66
N ALA A 196 -19.11 -4.19 -2.96
CA ALA A 196 -18.47 -3.22 -3.83
C ALA A 196 -19.36 -1.97 -3.90
N PRO A 197 -18.80 -0.75 -3.89
CA PRO A 197 -19.59 0.46 -4.05
C PRO A 197 -20.36 0.37 -5.36
N ARG A 198 -21.65 0.75 -5.31
CA ARG A 198 -22.44 1.01 -6.53
C ARG A 198 -21.62 1.99 -7.38
N ALA A 199 -21.42 1.64 -8.64
CA ALA A 199 -20.79 2.54 -9.60
C ALA A 199 -21.45 3.92 -9.48
N TYR A 200 -20.65 4.94 -9.19
CA TYR A 200 -21.09 6.32 -9.38
C TYR A 200 -21.45 6.45 -10.87
N SER A 201 -22.75 6.46 -11.16
CA SER A 201 -23.24 6.99 -12.43
C SER A 201 -22.80 8.45 -12.48
N THR A 202 -21.88 8.75 -13.39
CA THR A 202 -21.62 10.14 -13.81
C THR A 202 -22.92 10.77 -14.31
N PRO A 203 -23.13 12.09 -14.06
CA PRO A 203 -24.33 12.81 -14.44
C PRO A 203 -24.57 12.84 -15.94
#